data_AF-A0A9D8IZ08-F1
#
_entry.id   AF-A0A9D8IZ08-F1
#
_cell.length_a   1.000
_cell.length_b   1.000
_cell.length_c   1.000
_cell.angle_alpha   90.00
_cell.angle_beta   90.00
_cell.angle_gamma   90.00
#
_symmetry.space_group_name_H-M   'P 1'
#
loop_
_entity.id
_entity.type
_entity.pdbx_description
1 polymer ?
#
loop_
_entity_poly.entity_id
_entity_poly.type
_entity_poly.pdbx_seq_one_letter_code
_entity_poly.pdbx_strand_id
1 'polypeptide(L)'
;AASAGVNQALIGYHFQSKEGLYLATFAHIVSQIRERLDPVVDEIARVLGSPDETLDASGRAARYLPPLLHLSDGMVGLMAQEQSTAWSLMITREQQYPTAAFALLYDGFMARILELLTQLVLRLSPATPVPEARLTVITLLGQVMVFRFARAGMLRHLGWEQIGGPELDAIKAAIRRNITALLEPAGQR
;
A
#
# COMPACT_ATOMS: atom_id res chain seq x y z
N ALA A 1 9.66 -0.86 -27.80
CA ALA A 1 9.51 -1.26 -29.21
C ALA A 1 10.08 -2.66 -29.44
N ALA A 2 11.39 -2.89 -29.24
CA ALA A 2 12.00 -4.22 -29.47
C ALA A 2 11.50 -5.33 -28.51
N SER A 3 11.20 -5.02 -27.25
CA SER A 3 10.78 -6.04 -26.26
C SER A 3 9.29 -6.40 -26.28
N ALA A 4 8.47 -5.73 -27.09
CA ALA A 4 7.01 -5.90 -27.11
C ALA A 4 6.48 -6.48 -28.43
N GLY A 5 7.35 -6.74 -29.42
CA GLY A 5 6.93 -7.32 -30.71
C GLY A 5 5.96 -6.46 -31.54
N VAL A 6 5.81 -5.17 -31.23
CA VAL A 6 4.88 -4.27 -31.92
C VAL A 6 5.63 -3.24 -32.77
N ASN A 7 5.14 -3.05 -34.00
CA ASN A 7 5.60 -2.04 -34.96
C ASN A 7 5.52 -0.63 -34.33
N GLN A 8 6.62 0.14 -34.38
CA GLN A 8 6.68 1.48 -33.80
C GLN A 8 5.58 2.42 -34.29
N ALA A 9 5.04 2.20 -35.49
CA ALA A 9 3.94 2.98 -36.06
C ALA A 9 2.61 2.84 -35.30
N LEU A 10 2.36 1.71 -34.62
CA LEU A 10 1.11 1.49 -33.84
C LEU A 10 1.13 2.19 -32.47
N ILE A 11 2.32 2.47 -31.93
CA ILE A 11 2.48 3.21 -30.66
C ILE A 11 2.10 4.70 -30.87
N GLY A 12 2.38 5.26 -32.04
CA GLY A 12 2.04 6.64 -32.39
C GLY A 12 0.54 6.90 -32.54
N TYR A 13 -0.24 5.92 -33.01
CA TYR A 13 -1.66 6.12 -33.32
C TYR A 13 -2.57 6.12 -32.08
N HIS A 14 -2.20 5.40 -31.01
CA HIS A 14 -3.00 5.30 -29.78
C HIS A 14 -2.58 6.25 -28.64
N PHE A 15 -1.31 6.67 -28.58
CA PHE A 15 -0.79 7.44 -27.43
C PHE A 15 -0.33 8.85 -27.78
N GLN A 16 -0.30 9.23 -29.07
CA GLN A 16 0.06 10.55 -29.61
C GLN A 16 1.50 11.07 -29.25
N SER A 17 2.15 10.59 -28.17
CA SER A 17 3.52 10.91 -27.77
C SER A 17 4.11 9.88 -26.77
N LYS A 18 5.42 9.95 -26.51
CA LYS A 18 6.11 9.14 -25.46
C LYS A 18 5.57 9.43 -24.07
N GLU A 19 5.12 10.66 -23.84
CA GLU A 19 4.49 11.10 -22.60
C GLU A 19 3.10 10.48 -22.44
N GLY A 20 2.29 10.43 -23.51
CA GLY A 20 0.98 9.77 -23.47
C GLY A 20 1.08 8.28 -23.15
N LEU A 21 2.09 7.58 -23.69
CA LEU A 21 2.35 6.18 -23.35
C LEU A 21 2.76 6.02 -21.88
N TYR A 22 3.56 6.96 -21.36
CA TYR A 22 3.97 6.96 -19.95
C TYR A 22 2.76 7.09 -19.03
N LEU A 23 1.91 8.10 -19.26
CA LEU A 23 0.70 8.32 -18.46
C LEU A 23 -0.29 7.15 -18.56
N ALA A 24 -0.49 6.59 -19.76
CA ALA A 24 -1.32 5.41 -19.93
C ALA A 24 -0.78 4.18 -19.16
N THR A 25 0.55 4.04 -19.07
CA THR A 25 1.16 3.00 -18.25
C THR A 25 0.84 3.20 -16.78
N PHE A 26 0.88 4.43 -16.26
CA PHE A 26 0.47 4.72 -14.88
C PHE A 26 -1.02 4.48 -14.64
N ALA A 27 -1.89 4.87 -15.57
CA ALA A 27 -3.31 4.55 -15.49
C ALA A 27 -3.56 3.03 -15.40
N HIS A 28 -2.82 2.23 -16.17
CA HIS A 28 -2.88 0.78 -16.09
C HIS A 28 -2.37 0.24 -14.74
N ILE A 29 -1.25 0.77 -14.23
CA ILE A 29 -0.72 0.43 -12.90
C ILE A 29 -1.77 0.72 -11.81
N VAL A 30 -2.43 1.88 -11.87
CA VAL A 30 -3.51 2.25 -10.95
C VAL A 30 -4.65 1.24 -11.00
N SER A 31 -5.13 0.87 -12.20
CA SER A 31 -6.16 -0.17 -12.37
C SER A 31 -5.77 -1.47 -11.69
N GLN A 32 -4.55 -1.94 -11.93
CA GLN A 32 -4.04 -3.20 -11.40
C GLN A 32 -3.85 -3.23 -9.88
N ILE A 33 -3.50 -2.08 -9.28
CA ILE A 33 -3.44 -1.92 -7.82
C ILE A 33 -4.85 -1.93 -7.25
N ARG A 34 -5.77 -1.16 -7.86
CA ARG A 34 -7.15 -1.05 -7.42
C ARG A 34 -7.91 -2.38 -7.50
N GLU A 35 -7.75 -3.15 -8.57
CA GLU A 35 -8.33 -4.50 -8.69
C GLU A 35 -7.99 -5.41 -7.49
N ARG A 36 -6.82 -5.21 -6.88
CA ARG A 36 -6.36 -5.99 -5.72
C ARG A 36 -6.75 -5.37 -4.38
N LEU A 37 -6.76 -4.04 -4.27
CA LEU A 37 -6.91 -3.34 -2.99
C LEU A 37 -8.33 -2.77 -2.77
N ASP A 38 -9.09 -2.47 -3.83
CA ASP A 38 -10.45 -1.91 -3.70
C ASP A 38 -11.36 -2.79 -2.82
N PRO A 39 -11.35 -4.14 -2.89
CA PRO A 39 -12.18 -4.96 -2.02
C PRO A 39 -11.96 -4.73 -0.52
N VAL A 40 -10.70 -4.55 -0.08
CA VAL A 40 -10.37 -4.27 1.33
C VAL A 40 -10.53 -2.79 1.67
N VAL A 41 -10.31 -1.89 0.72
CA VAL A 41 -10.60 -0.46 0.87
C VAL A 41 -12.09 -0.22 1.12
N ASP A 42 -12.96 -0.91 0.37
CA ASP A 42 -14.41 -0.87 0.55
C ASP A 42 -14.84 -1.50 1.88
N GLU A 43 -14.15 -2.56 2.32
CA GLU A 43 -14.34 -3.13 3.65
C GLU A 43 -14.05 -2.11 4.76
N ILE A 44 -12.91 -1.42 4.67
CA ILE A 44 -12.53 -0.38 5.63
C ILE A 44 -13.58 0.74 5.65
N ALA A 45 -13.97 1.24 4.48
CA ALA A 45 -14.97 2.31 4.37
C ALA A 45 -16.30 1.92 5.04
N ARG A 46 -16.77 0.70 4.82
CA ARG A 46 -18.00 0.17 5.44
C ARG A 46 -17.88 0.05 6.96
N VAL A 47 -16.75 -0.45 7.46
CA VAL A 47 -16.50 -0.59 8.91
C VAL A 47 -16.43 0.77 9.60
N LEU A 48 -15.79 1.76 8.96
CA LEU A 48 -15.71 3.15 9.46
C LEU A 48 -17.05 3.89 9.43
N GLY A 49 -17.92 3.56 8.47
CA GLY A 49 -19.23 4.19 8.30
C GLY A 49 -20.31 3.72 9.27
N SER A 50 -20.06 2.68 10.07
CA SER A 50 -21.04 2.19 11.05
C SER A 50 -20.82 2.81 12.45
N PRO A 51 -21.88 3.09 13.23
CA PRO A 51 -21.77 3.74 14.55
C PRO A 51 -20.85 2.98 15.51
N ASP A 52 -20.13 3.70 16.37
CA ASP A 52 -19.14 3.13 17.29
C ASP A 52 -19.04 3.85 18.63
N GLU A 53 -19.98 4.74 18.98
CA GLU A 53 -19.90 5.54 20.21
C GLU A 53 -19.88 4.67 21.47
N THR A 54 -20.49 3.48 21.41
CA THR A 54 -20.59 2.55 22.54
C THR A 54 -19.42 1.58 22.65
N LEU A 55 -18.47 1.60 21.71
CA LEU A 55 -17.34 0.68 21.74
C LEU A 55 -16.27 1.16 22.71
N ASP A 56 -15.92 0.28 23.64
CA ASP A 56 -14.71 0.41 24.46
C ASP A 56 -13.44 0.12 23.63
N ALA A 57 -12.27 0.20 24.27
CA ALA A 57 -11.00 -0.04 23.61
C ALA A 57 -10.91 -1.45 22.97
N SER A 58 -11.46 -2.48 23.63
CA SER A 58 -11.42 -3.85 23.12
C SER A 58 -12.33 -4.03 21.90
N GLY A 59 -13.54 -3.48 21.94
CA GLY A 59 -14.48 -3.47 20.82
C GLY A 59 -13.93 -2.70 19.62
N ARG A 60 -13.24 -1.58 19.85
CA ARG A 60 -12.54 -0.82 18.79
C ARG A 60 -11.42 -1.65 18.16
N ALA A 61 -10.57 -2.28 18.98
CA ALA A 61 -9.52 -3.15 18.48
C ALA A 61 -10.07 -4.32 17.65
N ALA A 62 -11.08 -5.02 18.16
CA ALA A 62 -11.73 -6.14 17.48
C ALA A 62 -12.36 -5.74 16.13
N ARG A 63 -12.80 -4.48 16.00
CA ARG A 63 -13.46 -3.98 14.79
C ARG A 63 -12.52 -3.36 13.76
N TYR A 64 -11.57 -2.54 14.21
CA TYR A 64 -10.78 -1.69 13.32
C TYR A 64 -9.39 -2.25 13.02
N LEU A 65 -8.83 -3.10 13.87
CA LEU A 65 -7.52 -3.71 13.62
C LEU A 65 -7.57 -4.74 12.48
N PRO A 66 -8.55 -5.67 12.38
CA PRO A 66 -8.56 -6.67 11.31
C PRO A 66 -8.51 -6.09 9.89
N PRO A 67 -9.33 -5.08 9.50
CA PRO A 67 -9.29 -4.57 8.13
C PRO A 67 -8.00 -3.77 7.85
N LEU A 68 -7.38 -3.16 8.86
CA LEU A 68 -6.04 -2.55 8.74
C LEU A 68 -4.99 -3.62 8.39
N LEU A 69 -4.99 -4.74 9.14
CA LEU A 69 -4.08 -5.85 8.89
C LEU A 69 -4.33 -6.51 7.53
N HIS A 70 -5.60 -6.65 7.13
CA HIS A 70 -5.98 -7.18 5.82
C HIS A 70 -5.42 -6.31 4.68
N LEU A 71 -5.54 -4.98 4.78
CA LEU A 71 -4.97 -4.07 3.80
C LEU A 71 -3.44 -4.18 3.75
N SER A 72 -2.78 -4.25 4.91
CA SER A 72 -1.33 -4.48 4.99
C SER A 72 -0.93 -5.79 4.30
N ASP A 73 -1.65 -6.89 4.53
CA ASP A 73 -1.38 -8.19 3.92
C ASP A 73 -1.57 -8.14 2.39
N GLY A 74 -2.60 -7.41 1.91
CA GLY A 74 -2.83 -7.17 0.49
C GLY A 74 -1.71 -6.37 -0.16
N MET A 75 -1.23 -5.31 0.49
CA MET A 75 -0.10 -4.51 0.01
C MET A 75 1.20 -5.31 -0.02
N VAL A 76 1.48 -6.11 1.01
CA VAL A 76 2.63 -7.03 1.05
C VAL A 76 2.55 -8.04 -0.09
N GLY A 77 1.37 -8.63 -0.33
CA GLY A 77 1.14 -9.56 -1.44
C GLY A 77 1.36 -8.90 -2.81
N LEU A 78 0.96 -7.65 -2.98
CA LEU A 78 1.22 -6.88 -4.19
C LEU A 78 2.74 -6.65 -4.38
N MET A 79 3.44 -6.29 -3.29
CA MET A 79 4.88 -6.06 -3.25
C MET A 79 5.74 -7.34 -3.27
N ALA A 80 5.15 -8.53 -3.38
CA ALA A 80 5.88 -9.78 -3.57
C ALA A 80 5.90 -10.25 -5.04
N GLN A 81 4.97 -9.77 -5.87
CA GLN A 81 4.81 -10.24 -7.25
C GLN A 81 5.93 -9.74 -8.17
N GLU A 82 6.47 -10.58 -9.04
CA GLU A 82 7.56 -10.20 -9.96
C GLU A 82 7.20 -9.02 -10.86
N GLN A 83 5.98 -9.02 -11.42
CA GLN A 83 5.47 -7.95 -12.30
C GLN A 83 5.55 -6.56 -11.65
N SER A 84 5.34 -6.50 -10.35
CA SER A 84 5.38 -5.23 -9.64
C SER A 84 6.81 -4.67 -9.50
N THR A 85 7.86 -5.43 -9.81
CA THR A 85 9.26 -4.93 -9.83
C THR A 85 9.40 -3.76 -10.81
N ALA A 86 8.91 -3.92 -12.04
CA ALA A 86 8.94 -2.88 -13.05
C ALA A 86 8.10 -1.66 -12.62
N TRP A 87 6.89 -1.90 -12.10
CA TRP A 87 6.03 -0.83 -11.58
C TRP A 87 6.69 -0.08 -10.43
N SER A 88 7.33 -0.78 -9.50
CA SER A 88 7.95 -0.17 -8.33
C SER A 88 9.08 0.77 -8.69
N LEU A 89 9.88 0.49 -9.72
CA LEU A 89 10.90 1.41 -10.22
C LEU A 89 10.28 2.70 -10.78
N MET A 90 9.21 2.56 -11.57
CA MET A 90 8.49 3.71 -12.14
C MET A 90 7.82 4.55 -11.05
N ILE A 91 7.15 3.90 -10.09
CA ILE A 91 6.52 4.56 -8.95
C ILE A 91 7.57 5.26 -8.08
N THR A 92 8.72 4.62 -7.81
CA THR A 92 9.80 5.25 -7.01
C THR A 92 10.31 6.52 -7.66
N ARG A 93 10.49 6.49 -8.99
CA ARG A 93 10.89 7.68 -9.74
C ARG A 93 9.88 8.81 -9.55
N GLU A 94 8.59 8.53 -9.69
CA GLU A 94 7.54 9.53 -9.50
C GLU A 94 7.41 10.02 -8.05
N GLN A 95 7.79 9.20 -7.06
CA GLN A 95 7.88 9.65 -5.67
C GLN A 95 9.04 10.63 -5.44
N GLN A 96 10.17 10.44 -6.11
CA GLN A 96 11.35 11.31 -5.96
C GLN A 96 11.29 12.56 -6.83
N TYR A 97 10.72 12.44 -8.04
CA TYR A 97 10.63 13.51 -9.03
C TYR A 97 9.22 13.53 -9.63
N PRO A 98 8.23 14.09 -8.91
CA PRO A 98 6.83 14.01 -9.30
C PRO A 98 6.55 14.68 -10.65
N THR A 99 5.75 14.01 -11.49
CA THR A 99 5.17 14.55 -12.72
C THR A 99 3.65 14.36 -12.70
N ALA A 100 2.97 14.57 -13.84
CA ALA A 100 1.56 14.23 -13.97
C ALA A 100 1.26 12.73 -13.70
N ALA A 101 2.23 11.84 -13.86
CA ALA A 101 2.08 10.42 -13.50
C ALA A 101 1.95 10.21 -11.99
N PHE A 102 2.64 11.00 -11.16
CA PHE A 102 2.46 10.97 -9.71
C PHE A 102 1.02 11.35 -9.32
N ALA A 103 0.44 12.37 -9.95
CA ALA A 103 -0.96 12.76 -9.69
C ALA A 103 -1.93 11.60 -9.96
N LEU A 104 -1.71 10.83 -11.05
CA LEU A 104 -2.50 9.63 -11.33
C LEU A 104 -2.42 8.58 -10.23
N LEU A 105 -1.25 8.37 -9.61
CA LEU A 105 -1.11 7.47 -8.47
C LEU A 105 -1.82 8.03 -7.22
N TYR A 106 -1.58 9.31 -6.94
CA TYR A 106 -2.05 9.95 -5.73
C TYR A 106 -3.57 10.02 -5.69
N ASP A 107 -4.16 10.58 -6.74
CA ASP A 107 -5.61 10.73 -6.90
C ASP A 107 -6.28 9.39 -7.21
N GLY A 108 -5.56 8.49 -7.88
CA GLY A 108 -6.10 7.20 -8.29
C GLY A 108 -6.31 6.21 -7.14
N PHE A 109 -5.42 6.19 -6.14
CA PHE A 109 -5.60 5.30 -4.98
C PHE A 109 -4.94 5.78 -3.68
N MET A 110 -3.80 6.49 -3.72
CA MET A 110 -3.04 6.75 -2.48
C MET A 110 -3.79 7.65 -1.51
N ALA A 111 -4.40 8.74 -2.00
CA ALA A 111 -5.13 9.69 -1.17
C ALA A 111 -6.22 8.99 -0.36
N ARG A 112 -6.99 8.12 -1.02
CA ARG A 112 -8.07 7.34 -0.40
C ARG A 112 -7.55 6.36 0.65
N ILE A 113 -6.50 5.62 0.33
CA ILE A 113 -5.89 4.67 1.27
C ILE A 113 -5.33 5.40 2.51
N LEU A 114 -4.59 6.48 2.30
CA LEU A 114 -4.00 7.28 3.37
C LEU A 114 -5.08 7.86 4.30
N GLU A 115 -6.17 8.38 3.73
CA GLU A 115 -7.30 8.91 4.49
C GLU A 115 -7.96 7.83 5.35
N LEU A 116 -8.30 6.68 4.75
CA LEU A 116 -8.96 5.58 5.46
C LEU A 116 -8.08 4.98 6.56
N LEU A 117 -6.79 4.79 6.28
CA LEU A 117 -5.83 4.33 7.29
C LEU A 117 -5.71 5.34 8.44
N THR A 118 -5.71 6.65 8.14
CA THR A 118 -5.67 7.69 9.18
C THR A 118 -6.91 7.60 10.06
N GLN A 119 -8.09 7.41 9.47
CA GLN A 119 -9.32 7.22 10.21
C GLN A 119 -9.29 5.95 11.08
N LEU A 120 -8.77 4.83 10.57
CA LEU A 120 -8.62 3.60 11.36
C LEU A 120 -7.71 3.81 12.58
N VAL A 121 -6.56 4.47 12.39
CA VAL A 121 -5.65 4.80 13.50
C VAL A 121 -6.35 5.67 14.54
N LEU A 122 -7.13 6.67 14.12
CA LEU A 122 -7.90 7.51 15.05
C LEU A 122 -9.01 6.74 15.76
N ARG A 123 -9.66 5.76 15.10
CA ARG A 123 -10.67 4.92 15.76
C ARG A 123 -10.07 3.93 16.76
N LEU A 124 -8.84 3.47 16.51
CA LEU A 124 -8.08 2.60 17.41
C LEU A 124 -7.48 3.38 18.58
N SER A 125 -7.07 4.62 18.34
CA SER A 125 -6.47 5.51 19.34
C SER A 125 -7.14 6.89 19.34
N PRO A 126 -8.35 7.04 19.91
CA PRO A 126 -9.11 8.29 19.84
C PRO A 126 -8.46 9.53 20.46
N ALA A 127 -7.48 9.33 21.36
CA ALA A 127 -6.74 10.41 22.01
C ALA A 127 -5.57 10.93 21.15
N THR A 128 -5.19 10.25 20.07
CA THR A 128 -4.05 10.63 19.22
C THR A 128 -4.40 11.84 18.36
N PRO A 129 -3.57 12.90 18.35
CA PRO A 129 -3.75 14.04 17.45
C PRO A 129 -3.70 13.62 15.97
N VAL A 130 -4.50 14.26 15.12
CA VAL A 130 -4.55 13.96 13.67
C VAL A 130 -3.18 13.99 12.98
N PRO A 131 -2.28 14.97 13.23
CA PRO A 131 -0.94 14.96 12.63
C PRO A 131 -0.11 13.73 13.02
N GLU A 132 -0.22 13.28 14.27
CA GLU A 132 0.49 12.10 14.75
C GLU A 132 -0.08 10.82 14.12
N ALA A 133 -1.42 10.71 14.04
CA ALA A 133 -2.06 9.57 13.36
C ALA A 133 -1.63 9.47 11.88
N ARG A 134 -1.51 10.62 11.17
CA ARG A 134 -0.98 10.64 9.80
C ARG A 134 0.47 10.16 9.72
N LEU A 135 1.32 10.57 10.66
CA LEU A 135 2.70 10.07 10.74
C LEU A 135 2.74 8.56 11.02
N THR A 136 1.89 8.06 11.92
CA THR A 136 1.72 6.63 12.18
C THR A 136 1.36 5.88 10.89
N VAL A 137 0.44 6.40 10.07
CA VAL A 137 0.11 5.80 8.77
C VAL A 137 1.33 5.74 7.85
N ILE A 138 2.13 6.80 7.77
CA ILE A 138 3.34 6.81 6.94
C ILE A 138 4.35 5.75 7.43
N THR A 139 4.55 5.61 8.74
CA THR A 139 5.49 4.61 9.27
C THR A 139 4.97 3.17 9.11
N LEU A 140 3.65 2.96 9.26
CA LEU A 140 2.99 1.68 8.97
C LEU A 140 3.23 1.25 7.51
N LEU A 141 2.97 2.16 6.56
CA LEU A 141 3.20 1.89 5.14
C LEU A 141 4.69 1.68 4.84
N GLY A 142 5.58 2.43 5.50
CA GLY A 142 7.03 2.26 5.38
C GLY A 142 7.51 0.84 5.66
N GLN A 143 6.88 0.15 6.63
CA GLN A 143 7.18 -1.25 6.94
C GLN A 143 6.87 -2.20 5.77
N VAL A 144 5.83 -1.92 4.98
CA VAL A 144 5.52 -2.71 3.79
C VAL A 144 6.49 -2.36 2.65
N MET A 145 6.73 -1.07 2.45
CA MET A 145 7.53 -0.57 1.33
C MET A 145 9.00 -0.99 1.39
N VAL A 146 9.57 -1.16 2.59
CA VAL A 146 10.98 -1.55 2.75
C VAL A 146 11.32 -2.90 2.12
N PHE A 147 10.39 -3.86 2.12
CA PHE A 147 10.60 -5.19 1.51
C PHE A 147 10.70 -5.13 -0.01
N ARG A 148 10.19 -4.05 -0.61
CA ARG A 148 10.37 -3.77 -2.03
C ARG A 148 11.65 -2.98 -2.30
N PHE A 149 11.82 -1.84 -1.64
CA PHE A 149 12.93 -0.93 -1.98
C PHE A 149 14.30 -1.43 -1.51
N ALA A 150 14.34 -2.12 -0.37
CA ALA A 150 15.56 -2.70 0.17
C ALA A 150 15.68 -4.20 -0.17
N ARG A 151 15.01 -4.68 -1.22
CA ARG A 151 14.89 -6.12 -1.53
C ARG A 151 16.22 -6.86 -1.51
N ALA A 152 17.23 -6.36 -2.22
CA ALA A 152 18.54 -7.02 -2.30
C ALA A 152 19.22 -7.11 -0.93
N GLY A 153 19.18 -6.02 -0.14
CA GLY A 153 19.75 -5.97 1.20
C GLY A 153 19.00 -6.88 2.18
N MET A 154 17.67 -6.86 2.12
CA MET A 154 16.79 -7.69 2.95
C MET A 154 16.99 -9.18 2.66
N LEU A 155 16.99 -9.60 1.40
CA LEU A 155 17.24 -11.00 1.01
C LEU A 155 18.61 -11.48 1.52
N ARG A 156 19.65 -10.66 1.32
CA ARG A 156 20.99 -10.97 1.80
C ARG A 156 21.06 -11.07 3.33
N HIS A 157 20.38 -10.18 4.04
CA HIS A 157 20.37 -10.14 5.50
C HIS A 157 19.60 -11.33 6.10
N LEU A 158 18.46 -11.68 5.52
CA LEU A 158 17.60 -12.78 5.98
C LEU A 158 18.07 -14.16 5.48
N GLY A 159 19.06 -14.20 4.59
CA GLY A 159 19.56 -15.45 3.99
C GLY A 159 18.56 -16.07 3.01
N TRP A 160 17.72 -15.25 2.37
CA TRP A 160 16.70 -15.71 1.42
C TRP A 160 17.17 -15.50 -0.02
N GLU A 161 16.91 -16.48 -0.89
CA GLU A 161 17.17 -16.34 -2.32
C GLU A 161 16.08 -15.51 -3.01
N GLN A 162 14.83 -15.72 -2.60
CA GLN A 162 13.65 -15.03 -3.13
C GLN A 162 12.56 -14.91 -2.05
N ILE A 163 11.46 -14.22 -2.37
CA ILE A 163 10.27 -14.25 -1.52
C ILE A 163 9.33 -15.28 -2.13
N GLY A 164 9.25 -16.47 -1.52
CA GLY A 164 8.23 -17.47 -1.81
C GLY A 164 7.05 -17.35 -0.84
N GLY A 165 6.20 -18.38 -0.80
CA GLY A 165 5.07 -18.47 0.13
C GLY A 165 5.50 -18.35 1.61
N PRO A 166 6.47 -19.16 2.08
CA PRO A 166 6.92 -19.10 3.47
C PRO A 166 7.49 -17.75 3.89
N GLU A 167 8.31 -17.12 3.04
CA GLU A 167 8.88 -15.80 3.30
C GLU A 167 7.79 -14.72 3.33
N LEU A 168 6.81 -14.81 2.43
CA LEU A 168 5.68 -13.89 2.39
C LEU A 168 4.86 -13.96 3.67
N ASP A 169 4.57 -15.16 4.17
CA ASP A 169 3.84 -15.38 5.41
C ASP A 169 4.64 -14.88 6.62
N ALA A 170 5.95 -15.07 6.62
CA ALA A 170 6.84 -14.53 7.65
C ALA A 170 6.84 -12.99 7.67
N ILE A 171 6.89 -12.34 6.51
CA ILE A 171 6.79 -10.88 6.37
C ILE A 171 5.45 -10.38 6.91
N LYS A 172 4.34 -10.98 6.46
CA LYS A 172 2.99 -10.63 6.93
C LYS A 172 2.87 -10.77 8.44
N ALA A 173 3.31 -11.90 8.99
CA ALA A 173 3.28 -12.14 10.44
C ALA A 173 4.10 -11.11 11.21
N ALA A 174 5.29 -10.73 10.72
CA ALA A 174 6.12 -9.71 11.34
C ALA A 174 5.47 -8.33 11.33
N ILE A 175 4.95 -7.91 10.17
CA ILE A 175 4.26 -6.62 10.04
C ILE A 175 3.02 -6.61 10.94
N ARG A 176 2.18 -7.65 10.90
CA ARG A 176 0.98 -7.73 11.74
C ARG A 176 1.30 -7.56 13.22
N ARG A 177 2.34 -8.24 13.74
CA ARG A 177 2.79 -8.05 15.12
C ARG A 177 3.21 -6.61 15.41
N ASN A 178 3.99 -5.99 14.54
CA ASN A 178 4.45 -4.61 14.72
C ASN A 178 3.28 -3.62 14.70
N ILE A 179 2.32 -3.79 13.79
CA ILE A 179 1.13 -2.95 13.71
C ILE A 179 0.30 -3.09 14.99
N THR A 180 0.05 -4.32 15.44
CA THR A 180 -0.71 -4.56 16.69
C THR A 180 -0.01 -3.88 17.86
N ALA A 181 1.29 -4.10 18.06
CA ALA A 181 2.05 -3.48 19.14
C ALA A 181 2.09 -1.94 19.05
N LEU A 182 2.15 -1.38 17.83
CA LEU A 182 2.14 0.06 17.59
C LEU A 182 0.80 0.71 17.97
N LEU A 183 -0.30 -0.03 17.83
CA LEU A 183 -1.67 0.44 18.06
C LEU A 183 -2.26 -0.07 19.38
N GLU A 184 -1.52 -0.86 20.15
CA GLU A 184 -1.88 -1.20 21.52
C GLU A 184 -1.98 0.07 22.39
N PRO A 185 -3.03 0.20 23.21
CA PRO A 185 -3.18 1.34 24.10
C PRO A 185 -1.96 1.48 25.02
N ALA A 186 -1.49 2.72 25.22
CA ALA A 186 -0.28 3.02 26.01
C ALA A 186 -0.31 2.52 27.48
N GLY A 187 -1.44 2.02 27.98
CA GLY A 187 -1.56 1.40 29.31
C GLY A 187 -1.25 -0.11 29.36
N GLN A 188 -0.85 -0.73 28.25
CA GLN A 188 -0.51 -2.16 28.16
C GLN A 188 0.91 -2.44 27.63
N ARG A 189 1.73 -1.39 27.44
CA ARG A 189 3.15 -1.50 27.05
C ARG A 189 4.07 -1.60 28.25
#